data_AF-A0A2D4F6W1-F1
#
_entry.id   AF-A0A2D4F6W1-F1
#
_cell.length_a   1.000
_cell.length_b   1.000
_cell.length_c   1.000
_cell.angle_alpha   90.00
_cell.angle_beta   90.00
_cell.angle_gamma   90.00
#
_symmetry.space_group_name_H-M   'P 1'
#
loop_
_entity.id
_entity.type
_entity.pdbx_description
1 polymer ?
#
loop_
_entity_poly.entity_id
_entity_poly.type
_entity_poly.pdbx_seq_one_letter_code
_entity_poly.pdbx_strand_id
1 'polypeptide(L)'
;MKSWSGHVTAVCSQNASELVKRLGADDIIDYKLGNMEEQLKKLPMFDFILDNVGGSTENWAPNLLRKWSGARYVSLVTPFLVNMDRLGIADGMLRTGITIGAKVLKHLYNGIHYRWSFFASNGPHLDEIATLVNAGKIHPVIDQVFEFSDVPMAFQKMERGHARGKT
;
A
#
# COMPACT_ATOMS: atom_id res chain seq x y z
N MET A 1 3.99 9.49 -6.87
CA MET A 1 2.66 9.94 -7.33
C MET A 1 2.59 11.45 -7.49
N LYS A 2 2.79 12.26 -6.43
CA LYS A 2 2.84 13.73 -6.57
C LYS A 2 3.98 14.22 -7.46
N SER A 3 5.14 13.57 -7.40
CA SER A 3 6.27 13.79 -8.32
C SER A 3 5.94 13.61 -9.81
N TRP A 4 4.83 12.91 -10.12
CA TRP A 4 4.32 12.63 -11.45
C TRP A 4 2.95 13.27 -11.69
N SER A 5 2.62 14.33 -10.95
CA SER A 5 1.38 15.11 -11.09
C SER A 5 0.07 14.33 -10.87
N GLY A 6 0.13 13.20 -10.16
CA GLY A 6 -1.07 12.48 -9.76
C GLY A 6 -1.86 13.21 -8.66
N HIS A 7 -3.18 13.06 -8.67
CA HIS A 7 -4.03 13.38 -7.52
C HIS A 7 -3.99 12.22 -6.51
N VAL A 8 -3.74 12.51 -5.23
CA VAL A 8 -3.50 11.51 -4.19
C VAL A 8 -4.52 11.67 -3.06
N THR A 9 -5.35 10.65 -2.89
CA THR A 9 -6.19 10.47 -1.71
C THR A 9 -5.48 9.52 -0.75
N ALA A 10 -5.21 9.96 0.48
CA ALA A 10 -4.56 9.17 1.51
C ALA A 10 -5.57 8.73 2.59
N VAL A 11 -5.58 7.44 2.91
CA VAL A 11 -6.36 6.89 4.02
C VAL A 11 -5.42 6.63 5.19
N CYS A 12 -5.60 7.34 6.30
CA CYS A 12 -4.75 7.21 7.48
C CYS A 12 -5.48 7.66 8.75
N SER A 13 -4.99 7.31 9.95
CA SER A 13 -5.62 7.77 11.19
C SER A 13 -5.49 9.29 11.36
N GLN A 14 -6.41 9.94 12.09
CA GLN A 14 -6.41 11.39 12.29
C GLN A 14 -5.05 11.98 12.67
N ASN A 15 -4.31 11.32 13.56
CA ASN A 15 -2.99 11.78 14.03
C ASN A 15 -1.86 11.66 12.99
N ALA A 16 -2.11 11.10 11.80
CA ALA A 16 -1.19 11.09 10.66
C ALA A 16 -1.59 12.07 9.55
N SER A 17 -2.77 12.71 9.67
CA SER A 17 -3.35 13.58 8.63
C SER A 17 -2.42 14.73 8.24
N GLU A 18 -1.86 15.45 9.23
CA GLU A 18 -0.95 16.57 8.96
C GLU A 18 0.32 16.10 8.23
N LEU A 19 0.87 14.95 8.63
CA LEU A 19 2.05 14.38 7.97
C LEU A 19 1.77 14.07 6.51
N VAL A 20 0.70 13.32 6.20
CA VAL A 20 0.39 12.96 4.81
C VAL A 20 0.01 14.19 3.96
N LYS A 21 -0.61 15.21 4.57
CA LYS A 21 -0.87 16.49 3.91
C LYS A 21 0.43 17.20 3.52
N ARG A 22 1.41 17.27 4.42
CA ARG A 22 2.74 17.85 4.13
C ARG A 22 3.49 17.08 3.04
N LEU A 23 3.26 15.77 2.92
CA LEU A 23 3.80 14.95 1.83
C LEU A 23 3.07 15.14 0.49
N GLY A 24 2.00 15.95 0.48
CA GLY A 24 1.28 16.35 -0.73
C GLY A 24 0.01 15.54 -1.02
N ALA A 25 -0.56 14.83 -0.05
CA ALA A 25 -1.91 14.27 -0.22
C ALA A 25 -2.94 15.40 -0.45
N ASP A 26 -3.77 15.25 -1.47
CA ASP A 26 -4.81 16.22 -1.85
C ASP A 26 -6.07 16.02 -1.01
N ASP A 27 -6.51 14.76 -0.88
CA ASP A 27 -7.61 14.34 0.00
C ASP A 27 -7.10 13.43 1.11
N ILE A 28 -7.68 13.54 2.30
CA ILE A 28 -7.31 12.72 3.46
C ILE A 28 -8.58 12.19 4.11
N ILE A 29 -8.62 10.87 4.34
CA ILE A 29 -9.76 10.17 4.93
C ILE A 29 -9.30 9.40 6.17
N ASP A 30 -9.97 9.63 7.30
CA ASP A 30 -9.72 8.89 8.53
C ASP A 30 -10.52 7.57 8.56
N TYR A 31 -9.78 6.47 8.51
CA TYR A 31 -10.37 5.13 8.56
C TYR A 31 -11.05 4.80 9.89
N LYS A 32 -10.75 5.52 10.98
CA LYS A 32 -11.32 5.27 12.32
C LYS A 32 -12.71 5.86 12.51
N LEU A 33 -13.18 6.73 11.60
CA LEU A 33 -14.49 7.38 11.71
C LEU A 33 -15.67 6.47 11.31
N GLY A 34 -15.39 5.27 10.80
CA GLY A 34 -16.43 4.27 10.46
C GLY A 34 -17.21 4.56 9.18
N ASN A 35 -16.99 5.70 8.52
CA ASN A 35 -17.67 6.12 7.29
C ASN A 35 -16.73 6.28 6.09
N MET A 36 -15.51 5.73 6.16
CA MET A 36 -14.49 5.85 5.12
C MET A 36 -14.98 5.40 3.74
N GLU A 37 -15.66 4.25 3.64
CA GLU A 37 -16.16 3.75 2.34
C GLU A 37 -17.17 4.72 1.72
N GLU A 38 -18.05 5.31 2.53
CA GLU A 38 -19.03 6.29 2.07
C GLU A 38 -18.37 7.60 1.63
N GLN A 39 -17.33 8.05 2.35
CA GLN A 39 -16.56 9.23 1.96
C GLN A 39 -15.83 9.00 0.63
N LEU A 40 -15.19 7.84 0.47
CA LEU A 40 -14.50 7.47 -0.77
C LEU A 40 -15.46 7.36 -1.96
N LYS A 41 -16.68 6.85 -1.77
CA LYS A 41 -17.70 6.76 -2.83
C LYS A 41 -18.18 8.12 -3.33
N LYS A 42 -18.01 9.20 -2.56
CA LYS A 42 -18.34 10.57 -2.97
C LYS A 42 -17.26 11.20 -3.85
N LEU A 43 -16.06 10.62 -3.87
CA LEU A 43 -14.95 11.07 -4.71
C LEU A 43 -15.06 10.49 -6.13
N PRO A 44 -14.37 11.09 -7.12
CA PRO A 44 -14.23 10.49 -8.44
C PRO A 44 -13.62 9.09 -8.35
N MET A 45 -14.01 8.22 -9.29
CA MET A 45 -13.43 6.88 -9.41
C MET A 45 -11.92 6.95 -9.62
N PHE A 46 -11.19 6.05 -8.97
CA PHE A 46 -9.73 6.01 -9.01
C PHE A 46 -9.21 5.23 -10.22
N ASP A 47 -8.05 5.64 -10.74
CA ASP A 47 -7.34 4.88 -11.78
C ASP A 47 -6.33 3.89 -11.17
N PHE A 48 -5.94 4.10 -9.92
CA PHE A 48 -4.95 3.28 -9.22
C PHE A 48 -5.23 3.25 -7.71
N ILE A 49 -5.21 2.05 -7.12
CA ILE A 49 -5.25 1.84 -5.66
C ILE A 49 -4.05 1.01 -5.25
N LEU A 50 -3.27 1.52 -4.28
CA LEU A 50 -2.20 0.80 -3.61
C LEU A 50 -2.66 0.38 -2.21
N ASP A 51 -2.85 -0.92 -2.01
CA ASP A 51 -3.27 -1.49 -0.74
C ASP A 51 -2.07 -1.99 0.08
N ASN A 52 -1.88 -1.34 1.23
CA ASN A 52 -0.86 -1.68 2.23
C ASN A 52 -1.49 -2.24 3.52
N VAL A 53 -2.81 -2.42 3.55
CA VAL A 53 -3.56 -2.88 4.72
C VAL A 53 -4.01 -4.32 4.54
N GLY A 54 -4.55 -4.64 3.36
CA GLY A 54 -5.08 -5.96 3.04
C GLY A 54 -6.28 -6.38 3.89
N GLY A 55 -6.60 -7.67 3.84
CA GLY A 55 -7.72 -8.23 4.58
C GLY A 55 -9.06 -7.80 3.98
N SER A 56 -9.89 -7.09 4.75
CA SER A 56 -11.25 -6.71 4.33
C SER A 56 -11.30 -5.60 3.27
N THR A 57 -10.21 -4.83 3.09
CA THR A 57 -10.09 -3.78 2.07
C THR A 57 -10.35 -4.29 0.67
N GLU A 58 -9.88 -5.50 0.37
CA GLU A 58 -10.02 -6.13 -0.94
C GLU A 58 -11.48 -6.38 -1.36
N ASN A 59 -12.41 -6.43 -0.41
CA ASN A 59 -13.82 -6.71 -0.68
C ASN A 59 -14.57 -5.51 -1.26
N TRP A 60 -14.14 -4.29 -0.94
CA TRP A 60 -14.86 -3.06 -1.30
C TRP A 60 -14.00 -2.06 -2.06
N ALA A 61 -12.70 -1.94 -1.77
CA ALA A 61 -11.83 -0.93 -2.37
C ALA A 61 -11.69 -1.07 -3.91
N PRO A 62 -11.61 -2.29 -4.50
CA PRO A 62 -11.60 -2.42 -5.95
C PRO A 62 -12.85 -1.84 -6.64
N ASN A 63 -14.00 -1.75 -5.96
CA ASN A 63 -15.22 -1.17 -6.53
C ASN A 63 -15.14 0.34 -6.72
N LEU A 64 -14.13 1.00 -6.14
CA LEU A 64 -13.85 2.42 -6.31
C LEU A 64 -12.99 2.72 -7.55
N LEU A 65 -12.52 1.68 -8.26
CA LEU A 65 -11.74 1.84 -9.48
C LEU A 65 -12.62 2.07 -10.70
N ARG A 66 -12.13 2.91 -11.60
CA ARG A 66 -12.76 3.15 -12.90
C ARG A 66 -12.73 1.88 -13.75
N LYS A 67 -13.89 1.28 -14.00
CA LYS A 67 -14.02 0.06 -14.80
C LYS A 67 -13.65 0.30 -16.27
N TRP A 68 -13.09 -0.72 -16.92
CA TRP A 68 -12.79 -0.74 -18.36
C TRP A 68 -11.87 0.38 -18.85
N SER A 69 -11.00 0.89 -17.96
CA SER A 69 -10.08 2.00 -18.24
C SER A 69 -8.61 1.63 -18.12
N GLY A 70 -8.31 0.35 -17.81
CA GLY A 70 -6.97 -0.08 -17.43
C GLY A 70 -6.61 0.20 -15.97
N ALA A 71 -7.58 0.63 -15.15
CA ALA A 71 -7.39 0.89 -13.73
C ALA A 71 -6.88 -0.34 -12.96
N ARG A 72 -6.03 -0.12 -11.95
CA ARG A 72 -5.30 -1.19 -11.27
C ARG A 72 -5.46 -1.14 -9.75
N TYR A 73 -5.70 -2.30 -9.17
CA TYR A 73 -5.59 -2.56 -7.74
C TYR A 73 -4.31 -3.35 -7.47
N VAL A 74 -3.42 -2.80 -6.65
CA VAL A 74 -2.15 -3.45 -6.30
C VAL A 74 -2.08 -3.64 -4.79
N SER A 75 -1.99 -4.88 -4.32
CA SER A 75 -1.79 -5.19 -2.90
C SER A 75 -0.35 -5.60 -2.60
N LEU A 76 0.22 -5.05 -1.52
CA LEU A 76 1.48 -5.51 -0.93
C LEU A 76 1.26 -6.57 0.16
N VAL A 77 0.03 -6.71 0.64
CA VAL A 77 -0.34 -7.68 1.68
C VAL A 77 -0.86 -8.94 1.00
N THR A 78 -0.04 -9.98 0.97
CA THR A 78 -0.34 -11.24 0.28
C THR A 78 -0.13 -12.44 1.19
N PRO A 79 -0.92 -13.51 1.03
CA PRO A 79 -0.74 -14.74 1.79
C PRO A 79 0.42 -15.61 1.27
N PHE A 80 1.30 -15.09 0.40
CA PHE A 80 2.30 -15.88 -0.34
C PHE A 80 3.20 -16.71 0.59
N LEU A 81 3.92 -16.05 1.49
CA LEU A 81 4.81 -16.72 2.46
C LEU A 81 4.00 -17.52 3.49
N VAL A 82 2.93 -16.93 4.03
CA VAL A 82 2.07 -17.57 5.05
C VAL A 82 1.47 -18.91 4.55
N ASN A 83 1.12 -19.01 3.27
CA ASN A 83 0.61 -20.25 2.69
C ASN A 83 1.70 -21.34 2.64
N MET A 84 2.94 -20.97 2.31
CA MET A 84 4.07 -21.91 2.29
C MET A 84 4.46 -22.35 3.69
N ASP A 85 4.47 -21.44 4.67
CA ASP A 85 4.78 -21.77 6.07
C ASP A 85 3.77 -22.75 6.66
N ARG A 86 2.48 -22.62 6.29
CA ARG A 86 1.40 -23.44 6.86
C ARG A 86 1.16 -24.76 6.15
N LEU A 87 1.41 -24.83 4.85
CA LEU A 87 1.05 -25.98 4.00
C LEU A 87 2.27 -26.66 3.37
N GLY A 88 3.48 -26.13 3.58
CA GLY A 88 4.67 -26.52 2.84
C GLY A 88 4.73 -25.88 1.44
N ILE A 89 5.88 -26.01 0.78
CA ILE A 89 6.17 -25.31 -0.48
C ILE A 89 5.18 -25.71 -1.59
N ALA A 90 4.94 -27.00 -1.80
CA ALA A 90 4.10 -27.47 -2.91
C ALA A 90 2.63 -27.03 -2.76
N ASP A 91 2.00 -27.41 -1.65
CA ASP A 91 0.59 -27.08 -1.40
C ASP A 91 0.37 -25.58 -1.16
N GLY A 92 1.34 -24.91 -0.54
CA GLY A 92 1.35 -23.45 -0.37
C GLY A 92 1.37 -22.71 -1.70
N MET A 93 2.19 -23.15 -2.66
CA MET A 93 2.22 -22.59 -4.01
C MET A 93 0.92 -22.86 -4.77
N LEU A 94 0.38 -24.08 -4.69
CA LEU A 94 -0.89 -24.42 -5.32
C LEU A 94 -2.03 -23.53 -4.79
N ARG A 95 -2.16 -23.42 -3.47
CA ARG A 95 -3.19 -22.57 -2.84
C ARG A 95 -3.03 -21.10 -3.19
N THR A 96 -1.80 -20.62 -3.24
CA THR A 96 -1.47 -19.25 -3.68
C THR A 96 -1.90 -19.03 -5.12
N GLY A 97 -1.57 -19.95 -6.03
CA GLY A 97 -1.93 -19.91 -7.44
C GLY A 97 -3.45 -19.85 -7.66
N ILE A 98 -4.19 -20.71 -6.95
CA ILE A 98 -5.66 -20.71 -6.98
C ILE A 98 -6.20 -19.35 -6.48
N THR A 99 -5.65 -18.84 -5.36
CA THR A 99 -6.10 -17.58 -4.76
C THR A 99 -5.89 -16.40 -5.71
N ILE A 100 -4.69 -16.23 -6.25
CA ILE A 100 -4.41 -15.11 -7.17
C ILE A 100 -5.17 -15.27 -8.49
N GLY A 101 -5.26 -16.49 -9.03
CA GLY A 101 -5.98 -16.78 -10.27
C GLY A 101 -7.46 -16.42 -10.16
N ALA A 102 -8.14 -16.87 -9.09
CA ALA A 102 -9.53 -16.55 -8.83
C ALA A 102 -9.76 -15.04 -8.65
N LYS A 103 -8.89 -14.34 -7.90
CA LYS A 103 -8.98 -12.88 -7.71
C LYS A 103 -8.77 -12.13 -9.02
N VAL A 104 -7.73 -12.46 -9.78
CA VAL A 104 -7.46 -11.82 -11.08
C VAL A 104 -8.65 -12.00 -12.02
N LEU A 105 -9.18 -13.21 -12.14
CA LEU A 105 -10.32 -13.50 -13.01
C LEU A 105 -11.57 -12.73 -12.58
N LYS A 106 -11.92 -12.77 -11.28
CA LYS A 106 -13.06 -12.05 -10.70
C LYS A 106 -13.00 -10.55 -10.99
N HIS A 107 -11.84 -9.92 -10.81
CA HIS A 107 -11.69 -8.48 -11.01
C HIS A 107 -11.57 -8.10 -12.49
N LEU A 108 -11.00 -8.97 -13.33
CA LEU A 108 -10.93 -8.75 -14.77
C LEU A 108 -12.32 -8.75 -15.41
N TYR A 109 -13.23 -9.64 -14.98
CA TYR A 109 -14.63 -9.61 -15.40
C TYR A 109 -15.35 -8.30 -15.02
N ASN A 110 -14.87 -7.59 -14.00
CA ASN A 110 -15.37 -6.28 -13.61
C ASN A 110 -14.60 -5.11 -14.28
N GLY A 111 -13.73 -5.40 -15.24
CA GLY A 111 -12.96 -4.41 -15.98
C GLY A 111 -11.80 -3.78 -15.19
N ILE A 112 -11.27 -4.47 -14.18
CA ILE A 112 -10.21 -3.99 -13.27
C ILE A 112 -9.03 -4.97 -13.26
N HIS A 113 -7.80 -4.45 -13.22
CA HIS A 113 -6.62 -5.28 -13.06
C HIS A 113 -6.24 -5.43 -11.58
N TYR A 114 -6.41 -6.64 -11.04
CA TYR A 114 -5.93 -6.99 -9.71
C TYR A 114 -4.50 -7.54 -9.78
N ARG A 115 -3.59 -7.06 -8.92
CA ARG A 115 -2.19 -7.47 -8.88
C ARG A 115 -1.67 -7.58 -7.44
N TRP A 116 -0.74 -8.51 -7.24
CA TRP A 116 0.15 -8.52 -6.09
C TRP A 116 1.48 -7.92 -6.49
N SER A 117 2.12 -7.22 -5.56
CA SER A 117 3.47 -6.69 -5.73
C SER A 117 4.33 -7.08 -4.54
N PHE A 118 5.61 -7.29 -4.81
CA PHE A 118 6.60 -7.75 -3.86
C PHE A 118 7.80 -6.82 -3.89
N PHE A 119 8.52 -6.77 -2.76
CA PHE A 119 9.81 -6.10 -2.73
C PHE A 119 10.80 -6.83 -3.65
N ALA A 120 11.52 -6.06 -4.46
CA ALA A 120 12.63 -6.53 -5.28
C ALA A 120 13.78 -5.55 -5.15
N SER A 121 14.98 -6.06 -4.85
CA SER A 121 16.20 -5.26 -4.85
C SER A 121 16.62 -4.95 -6.30
N ASN A 122 16.81 -3.66 -6.59
CA ASN A 122 17.19 -3.20 -7.93
C ASN A 122 18.00 -1.90 -7.83
N GLY A 123 19.31 -1.98 -8.11
CA GLY A 123 20.22 -0.84 -8.07
C GLY A 123 19.80 0.31 -9.00
N PRO A 124 19.57 0.04 -10.30
CA PRO A 124 19.09 1.07 -11.23
C PRO A 124 17.81 1.81 -10.77
N HIS A 125 16.84 1.11 -10.18
CA HIS A 125 15.65 1.77 -9.62
C HIS A 125 15.98 2.64 -8.40
N LEU A 126 16.99 2.25 -7.59
CA LEU A 126 17.46 3.08 -6.48
C LEU A 126 18.16 4.35 -7.00
N ASP A 127 18.86 4.30 -8.13
CA ASP A 127 19.46 5.48 -8.76
C ASP A 127 18.40 6.48 -9.23
N GLU A 128 17.28 5.98 -9.78
CA GLU A 128 16.12 6.81 -10.12
C GLU A 128 15.49 7.46 -8.88
N ILE A 129 15.34 6.69 -7.78
CA ILE A 129 14.84 7.22 -6.51
C ILE A 129 15.79 8.27 -5.95
N ALA A 130 17.11 8.04 -5.99
CA ALA A 130 18.13 8.99 -5.56
C ALA A 130 18.05 10.30 -6.36
N THR A 131 17.81 10.21 -7.67
CA THR A 131 17.58 11.39 -8.53
C THR A 131 16.37 12.20 -8.06
N LEU A 132 15.26 11.53 -7.69
CA LEU A 132 14.07 12.21 -7.18
C LEU A 132 14.30 12.85 -5.79
N VAL A 133 15.09 12.21 -4.93
CA VAL A 133 15.48 12.75 -3.62
C VAL A 133 16.36 13.99 -3.80
N ASN A 134 17.40 13.91 -4.65
CA ASN A 134 18.30 15.03 -4.93
C ASN A 134 17.57 16.22 -5.57
N ALA A 135 16.52 15.97 -6.35
CA ALA A 135 15.64 16.99 -6.91
C ALA A 135 14.61 17.56 -5.90
N GLY A 136 14.64 17.14 -4.64
CA GLY A 136 13.69 17.58 -3.60
C GLY A 136 12.25 17.11 -3.82
N LYS A 137 12.02 16.12 -4.69
CA LYS A 137 10.67 15.59 -4.96
C LYS A 137 10.25 14.51 -3.97
N ILE A 138 11.21 13.85 -3.33
CA ILE A 138 10.99 12.84 -2.28
C ILE A 138 11.82 13.26 -1.07
N HIS A 139 11.19 13.29 0.10
CA HIS A 139 11.85 13.59 1.37
C HIS A 139 11.80 12.36 2.28
N PRO A 140 12.89 12.05 3.01
CA PRO A 140 12.86 11.01 4.03
C PRO A 140 11.92 11.45 5.16
N VAL A 141 11.11 10.51 5.66
CA VAL A 141 10.25 10.72 6.83
C VAL A 141 10.77 9.82 7.93
N ILE A 142 11.53 10.42 8.85
CA ILE A 142 12.16 9.73 9.98
C ILE A 142 11.33 10.01 11.22
N ASP A 143 10.91 8.93 11.88
CA ASP A 143 10.10 8.97 13.10
C ASP A 143 11.01 9.06 14.34
N GLN A 144 12.01 8.20 14.41
CA GLN A 144 12.97 8.16 15.50
C GLN A 144 14.29 7.58 15.01
N VAL A 145 15.39 8.05 15.58
CA VAL A 145 16.73 7.50 15.37
C VAL A 145 17.16 6.81 16.66
N PHE A 146 17.79 5.66 16.53
CA PHE A 146 18.35 4.88 17.62
C PHE A 146 19.85 4.71 17.43
N GLU A 147 20.59 4.70 18.53
CA GLU A 147 21.99 4.30 18.51
C GLU A 147 22.11 2.81 18.19
N PHE A 148 23.28 2.38 17.71
CA PHE A 148 23.48 0.98 17.35
C PHE A 148 23.32 0.02 18.55
N SER A 149 23.63 0.47 19.77
CA SER A 149 23.39 -0.29 21.01
C SER A 149 21.90 -0.55 21.28
N ASP A 150 21.02 0.24 20.67
CA ASP A 150 19.59 0.31 20.99
C ASP A 150 18.73 -0.44 19.97
N VAL A 151 19.34 -1.25 19.10
CA VAL A 151 18.64 -2.10 18.12
C VAL A 151 17.46 -2.87 18.75
N PRO A 152 17.57 -3.51 19.93
CA PRO A 152 16.42 -4.18 20.55
C PRO A 152 15.23 -3.24 20.81
N MET A 153 15.48 -1.98 21.21
CA MET A 153 14.44 -0.98 21.43
C MET A 153 13.81 -0.53 20.12
N ALA A 154 14.60 -0.40 19.05
CA ALA A 154 14.09 -0.10 17.71
C ALA A 154 13.13 -1.18 17.20
N PHE A 155 13.46 -2.46 17.42
CA PHE A 155 12.58 -3.59 17.09
C PHE A 155 11.29 -3.58 17.93
N GLN A 156 11.39 -3.38 19.24
CA GLN A 156 10.20 -3.26 20.11
C GLN A 156 9.28 -2.11 19.69
N LYS A 157 9.84 -0.98 19.28
CA LYS A 157 9.06 0.14 18.76
C LYS A 157 8.31 -0.26 17.49
N MET A 158 8.99 -0.90 16.54
CA MET A 158 8.37 -1.38 15.29
C MET A 158 7.23 -2.37 15.57
N GLU A 159 7.43 -3.32 16.50
CA GLU A 159 6.41 -4.31 16.88
C GLU A 159 5.16 -3.69 17.51
N ARG A 160 5.30 -2.59 18.26
CA ARG A 160 4.15 -1.83 18.81
C ARG A 160 3.29 -1.16 17.72
N GLY A 161 3.77 -1.13 16.47
CA GLY A 161 3.05 -0.59 15.33
C GLY A 161 2.98 0.94 15.31
N HIS A 162 1.94 1.48 14.68
CA HIS A 162 1.68 2.92 14.56
C HIS A 162 2.83 3.76 13.94
N ALA A 163 3.65 3.15 13.08
CA ALA A 163 4.76 3.82 12.43
C ALA A 163 4.36 5.15 11.77
N ARG A 164 5.18 6.19 11.96
CA ARG A 164 5.04 7.52 11.36
C ARG A 164 6.28 7.87 10.54
N GLY A 165 6.46 7.14 9.45
CA GLY A 165 7.71 7.15 8.70
C GLY A 165 8.57 5.95 9.06
N LYS A 166 9.89 6.14 9.11
CA LYS A 166 10.87 5.08 9.35
C LYS A 166 11.57 5.26 10.70
N THR A 167 11.77 4.12 11.36
CA THR A 167 12.61 3.96 12.56
C THR A 167 13.96 3.43 12.11
#